data_AF-A0A6P0YSY7-F1
#
_entry.id   AF-A0A6P0YSY7-F1
#
_cell.length_a   1.000
_cell.length_b   1.000
_cell.length_c   1.000
_cell.angle_alpha   90.00
_cell.angle_beta   90.00
_cell.angle_gamma   90.00
#
_symmetry.space_group_name_H-M   'P 1'
#
loop_
_entity.id
_entity.type
_entity.pdbx_description
1 polymer ?
#
loop_
_entity_poly.entity_id
_entity_poly.type
_entity_poly.pdbx_seq_one_letter_code
_entity_poly.pdbx_strand_id
1 'polypeptide(L)'
;VPLLVASTSMWVVGEAICRPAMSSLLSRAAPPEQQGLTLGVAQSFTSFSNILGPIIAGTIFTVYGGEWSFWWSASFMALAVLLSMQIKRQQRWENSMIEERNLQ
;
A
#
# COMPACT_ATOMS: atom_id res chain seq x y z
N VAL A 1 -16.82 -23.84 4.51
CA VAL A 1 -15.63 -24.05 3.65
C VAL A 1 -15.76 -23.36 2.28
N PRO A 2 -16.85 -23.52 1.50
CA PRO A 2 -16.95 -22.92 0.15
C PRO A 2 -16.88 -21.38 0.15
N LEU A 3 -17.52 -20.74 1.14
CA LEU A 3 -17.52 -19.28 1.28
C LEU A 3 -16.12 -18.70 1.55
N LEU A 4 -15.31 -19.38 2.36
CA LEU A 4 -13.94 -18.93 2.65
C LEU A 4 -13.07 -19.02 1.40
N VAL A 5 -13.18 -20.11 0.64
CA VAL A 5 -12.46 -20.29 -0.63
C VAL A 5 -12.86 -19.21 -1.65
N ALA A 6 -14.15 -18.87 -1.73
CA ALA A 6 -14.62 -17.79 -2.59
C ALA A 6 -14.02 -16.43 -2.19
N SER A 7 -13.98 -16.12 -0.89
CA SER A 7 -13.43 -14.86 -0.38
C SER A 7 -11.93 -14.71 -0.63
N THR A 8 -11.14 -15.76 -0.42
CA THR A 8 -9.69 -15.73 -0.64
C THR A 8 -9.35 -15.74 -2.12
N SER A 9 -10.16 -16.41 -2.94
CA SER A 9 -10.00 -16.39 -4.40
C SER A 9 -10.18 -14.98 -4.96
N MET A 10 -11.20 -14.25 -4.49
CA MET A 10 -11.40 -12.85 -4.87
C MET A 10 -10.22 -11.96 -4.47
N TRP A 11 -9.68 -12.14 -3.26
CA TRP A 11 -8.47 -11.45 -2.83
C TRP A 11 -7.30 -11.76 -3.77
N VAL A 12 -6.97 -13.05 -3.97
CA VAL A 12 -5.81 -13.46 -4.77
C VAL A 12 -5.89 -12.91 -6.20
N VAL A 13 -7.07 -12.90 -6.82
CA VAL A 13 -7.26 -12.31 -8.15
C VAL A 13 -6.95 -10.81 -8.13
N GLY A 14 -7.46 -10.08 -7.14
CA GLY A 14 -7.15 -8.66 -6.98
C GLY A 14 -5.66 -8.39 -6.76
N GLU A 15 -5.00 -9.19 -5.92
CA GLU A 15 -3.57 -9.06 -5.65
C GLU A 15 -2.72 -9.34 -6.91
N ALA A 16 -3.06 -10.39 -7.66
CA ALA A 16 -2.36 -10.79 -8.87
C ALA A 16 -2.35 -9.71 -9.95
N ILE A 17 -3.42 -8.92 -10.05
CA ILE A 17 -3.53 -7.82 -11.02
C ILE A 17 -2.83 -6.56 -10.49
N CYS A 18 -3.01 -6.24 -9.20
CA CYS A 18 -2.50 -5.01 -8.61
C CYS A 18 -0.97 -4.99 -8.44
N ARG A 19 -0.34 -6.11 -8.07
CA ARG A 19 1.12 -6.19 -7.86
C ARG A 19 1.96 -5.75 -9.08
N PRO A 20 1.76 -6.31 -10.28
CA PRO A 20 2.54 -5.91 -11.45
C PRO A 20 2.21 -4.48 -11.88
N ALA A 21 0.96 -4.02 -11.75
CA ALA A 21 0.59 -2.64 -12.04
C ALA A 21 1.33 -1.64 -11.13
N MET A 22 1.41 -1.93 -9.83
CA MET A 22 2.16 -1.12 -8.87
C MET A 22 3.66 -1.10 -9.20
N SER A 23 4.25 -2.27 -9.48
CA SER A 23 5.65 -2.38 -9.89
C SER A 23 5.95 -1.59 -11.17
N SER A 24 5.05 -1.63 -12.16
CA SER A 24 5.16 -0.85 -13.40
C SER A 24 5.08 0.66 -13.15
N LEU A 25 4.17 1.11 -12.27
CA LEU A 25 4.07 2.52 -11.90
C LEU A 25 5.33 3.02 -11.19
N LEU A 26 5.87 2.26 -10.22
CA LEU A 26 7.13 2.61 -9.56
C LEU A 26 8.29 2.62 -10.56
N SER A 27 8.33 1.64 -11.45
CA SER A 27 9.34 1.56 -12.51
C SER A 27 9.32 2.77 -13.44
N ARG A 28 8.15 3.25 -13.83
CA ARG A 28 7.98 4.43 -14.71
C ARG A 28 8.24 5.75 -14.01
N ALA A 29 8.00 5.81 -12.70
CA ALA A 29 8.27 6.99 -11.88
C ALA A 29 9.76 7.12 -11.49
N ALA A 30 10.50 6.02 -11.48
CA ALA A 30 11.92 6.01 -11.15
C ALA A 30 12.81 6.39 -12.36
N PRO A 31 13.92 7.12 -12.14
CA PRO A 31 14.96 7.29 -13.15
C PRO A 31 15.51 5.92 -13.61
N PRO A 32 15.89 5.75 -14.90
CA PRO A 32 16.37 4.49 -15.45
C PRO A 32 17.54 3.89 -14.65
N GLU A 33 18.43 4.73 -14.10
CA GLU A 33 19.60 4.28 -13.35
C GLU A 33 19.27 3.80 -11.93
N GLN A 34 18.10 4.18 -11.39
CA GLN A 34 17.72 3.93 -9.99
C GLN A 34 16.54 2.99 -9.82
N GLN A 35 15.98 2.46 -10.91
CA GLN A 35 14.81 1.60 -10.90
C GLN A 35 14.96 0.38 -9.96
N GLY A 36 16.13 -0.26 -9.96
CA GLY A 36 16.44 -1.38 -9.07
C GLY A 36 16.46 -0.98 -7.59
N LEU A 37 16.95 0.21 -7.26
CA LEU A 37 16.95 0.76 -5.91
C LEU A 37 15.53 1.09 -5.45
N THR A 38 14.74 1.77 -6.30
CA THR A 38 13.35 2.13 -5.98
C THR A 38 12.49 0.89 -5.74
N LEU A 39 12.60 -0.13 -6.59
CA LEU A 39 11.91 -1.41 -6.40
C LEU A 39 12.43 -2.16 -5.17
N GLY A 40 13.74 -2.12 -4.90
CA GLY A 40 14.35 -2.71 -3.72
C GLY A 40 13.85 -2.10 -2.40
N VAL A 41 13.72 -0.77 -2.35
CA VAL A 41 13.13 -0.05 -1.21
C VAL A 41 11.67 -0.44 -1.02
N ALA A 42 10.88 -0.50 -2.09
CA ALA A 42 9.47 -0.92 -2.01
C ALA A 42 9.31 -2.37 -1.51
N GLN A 43 10.16 -3.30 -1.97
CA GLN A 43 10.20 -4.68 -1.48
C GLN A 43 10.65 -4.76 -0.01
N SER A 44 11.58 -3.90 0.41
CA SER A 44 12.03 -3.82 1.81
C SER A 44 10.89 -3.41 2.73
N PHE A 45 10.13 -2.37 2.35
CA PHE A 45 8.92 -1.97 3.08
C PHE A 45 7.88 -3.09 3.10
N THR A 46 7.65 -3.78 1.98
CA THR A 46 6.71 -4.91 1.92
C THR A 46 7.11 -6.02 2.90
N SER A 47 8.38 -6.39 2.90
CA SER A 47 8.92 -7.41 3.81
C SER A 47 8.80 -6.98 5.26
N PHE A 48 9.11 -5.71 5.55
CA PHE A 48 8.95 -5.13 6.87
C PHE A 48 7.48 -5.15 7.35
N SER A 49 6.53 -4.81 6.48
CA SER A 49 5.09 -4.89 6.79
C SER A 49 4.63 -6.33 7.02
N ASN A 50 5.15 -7.31 6.27
CA ASN A 50 4.82 -8.72 6.46
C ASN A 50 5.33 -9.28 7.80
N ILE A 51 6.38 -8.69 8.37
CA ILE A 51 6.89 -9.04 9.69
C ILE A 51 6.09 -8.31 10.77
N LEU A 52 5.97 -6.98 10.66
CA LEU A 52 5.32 -6.17 11.69
C LEU A 52 3.81 -6.43 11.79
N GLY A 53 3.12 -6.63 10.67
CA GLY A 53 1.66 -6.80 10.63
C GLY A 53 1.18 -7.93 11.54
N PRO A 54 1.64 -9.18 11.35
CA PRO A 54 1.28 -10.30 12.20
C PRO A 54 1.72 -10.14 13.65
N ILE A 55 2.88 -9.52 13.91
CA ILE A 55 3.36 -9.28 15.29
C ILE A 55 2.39 -8.35 16.02
N ILE A 56 2.08 -7.20 15.44
CA ILE A 56 1.18 -6.21 16.04
C ILE A 56 -0.24 -6.79 16.18
N ALA A 57 -0.76 -7.40 15.11
CA ALA A 57 -2.10 -7.99 15.12
C ALA A 57 -2.22 -9.14 16.14
N GLY A 58 -1.18 -9.98 16.25
CA GLY A 58 -1.10 -11.07 17.21
C GLY A 58 -1.05 -10.58 18.66
N THR A 59 -0.24 -9.56 18.95
CA THR A 59 -0.18 -8.96 20.30
C THR A 59 -1.51 -8.31 20.69
N ILE A 60 -2.16 -7.60 19.77
CA ILE A 60 -3.48 -7.01 20.04
C ILE A 60 -4.51 -8.11 20.30
N PHE A 61 -4.49 -9.18 19.49
CA PHE A 61 -5.39 -10.32 19.64
C PHE A 61 -5.25 -11.01 20.99
N THR A 62 -4.01 -11.20 21.50
CA THR A 62 -3.77 -11.87 22.78
C THR A 62 -4.11 -11.01 24.00
N VAL A 63 -3.89 -9.70 23.94
CA VAL A 63 -4.11 -8.80 25.09
C VAL A 63 -5.56 -8.33 25.20
N TYR A 64 -6.21 -8.01 24.07
CA TYR A 64 -7.52 -7.35 24.06
C TYR A 64 -8.66 -8.23 23.48
N GLY A 65 -8.34 -9.44 23.00
CA GLY A 65 -9.30 -10.34 22.37
C GLY A 65 -9.54 -10.04 20.88
N GLY A 66 -10.18 -10.99 20.19
CA GLY A 66 -10.30 -10.96 18.72
C GLY A 66 -11.13 -9.79 18.17
N GLU A 67 -12.15 -9.36 18.91
CA GLU A 67 -13.04 -8.26 18.51
C GLU A 67 -12.34 -6.90 18.49
N TRP A 68 -11.41 -6.65 19.41
CA TRP A 68 -10.60 -5.43 19.43
C TRP A 68 -9.56 -5.36 18.30
N SER A 69 -9.07 -6.52 17.82
CA SER A 69 -8.11 -6.57 16.71
C SER A 69 -8.71 -6.05 15.39
N PHE A 70 -10.00 -6.30 15.16
CA PHE A 70 -10.71 -5.76 14.00
C PHE A 70 -10.86 -4.24 14.06
N TRP A 71 -11.24 -3.68 15.22
CA TRP A 71 -11.36 -2.23 15.40
C TRP A 71 -10.03 -1.50 15.25
N TRP A 72 -8.94 -2.09 15.76
CA TRP A 72 -7.59 -1.57 15.56
C TRP A 72 -7.18 -1.57 14.09
N SER A 73 -7.43 -2.67 13.39
CA SER A 73 -7.13 -2.78 11.96
C SER A 73 -7.93 -1.76 11.13
N ALA A 74 -9.23 -1.59 11.43
CA ALA A 74 -10.09 -0.61 10.78
C ALA A 74 -9.62 0.83 11.02
N SER A 75 -9.22 1.15 12.26
CA SER A 75 -8.69 2.47 12.62
C SER A 75 -7.38 2.77 11.91
N PHE A 76 -6.48 1.78 11.84
CA PHE A 76 -5.20 1.91 11.13
C PHE A 76 -5.40 2.09 9.63
N MET A 77 -6.33 1.34 9.03
CA MET A 77 -6.72 1.50 7.62
C MET A 77 -7.33 2.88 7.35
N ALA A 78 -8.22 3.35 8.22
CA ALA A 78 -8.82 4.68 8.09
C ALA A 78 -7.74 5.77 8.12
N LEU A 79 -6.77 5.68 9.03
CA LEU A 79 -5.64 6.61 9.09
C LEU A 79 -4.80 6.56 7.81
N ALA A 80 -4.49 5.37 7.29
CA ALA A 80 -3.75 5.21 6.05
C ALA A 80 -4.47 5.86 4.85
N VAL A 81 -5.80 5.72 4.77
CA VAL A 81 -6.62 6.36 3.74
C VAL A 81 -6.58 7.88 3.87
N LEU A 82 -6.71 8.43 5.08
CA LEU A 82 -6.63 9.87 5.32
C LEU A 82 -5.28 10.45 4.87
N LEU A 83 -4.17 9.80 5.24
CA LEU A 83 -2.83 10.19 4.80
C LEU A 83 -2.67 10.10 3.27
N SER A 84 -3.19 9.03 2.66
CA SER A 84 -3.16 8.85 1.20
C SER A 84 -3.89 9.97 0.45
N MET A 85 -5.05 10.41 0.98
CA MET A 85 -5.80 11.54 0.40
C MET A 85 -5.02 12.86 0.48
N GLN A 86 -4.25 13.08 1.55
CA GLN A 86 -3.42 14.27 1.69
C GLN A 86 -2.26 14.30 0.69
N ILE A 87 -1.66 13.14 0.39
CA ILE A 87 -0.57 13.01 -0.60
C ILE A 87 -1.07 13.25 -2.02
N LYS A 88 -2.25 12.72 -2.39
CA LYS A 88 -2.86 12.97 -3.70
C LYS A 88 -3.09 14.46 -3.98
N ARG A 89 -3.29 15.27 -2.93
CA ARG A 89 -3.40 16.72 -3.08
C ARG A 89 -2.10 17.31 -3.64
N GLN A 90 -0.95 16.93 -3.09
CA GLN A 90 0.38 17.47 -3.44
C GLN A 90 0.78 17.19 -4.90
N GLN A 91 0.58 15.97 -5.40
CA GLN A 91 0.91 15.62 -6.80
C GLN A 91 0.15 16.47 -7.83
N ARG A 92 -1.07 16.89 -7.50
CA ARG A 92 -1.87 17.72 -8.41
C ARG A 92 -1.32 19.14 -8.57
N TRP A 93 -0.70 19.69 -7.53
CA TRP A 93 -0.07 21.02 -7.56
C TRP A 93 1.26 20.99 -8.30
N GLU A 94 2.04 19.92 -8.14
CA GLU A 94 3.36 19.81 -8.79
C GLU A 94 3.24 19.58 -10.30
N ASN A 95 2.27 18.77 -10.74
CA ASN A 95 2.00 18.58 -12.16
C ASN A 95 1.55 19.87 -12.86
N SER A 96 0.73 20.71 -12.21
CA SER A 96 0.35 22.01 -12.79
C SER A 96 1.54 22.96 -12.95
N MET A 97 2.53 22.92 -12.05
CA MET A 97 3.73 23.76 -12.18
C MET A 97 4.68 23.29 -13.29
N ILE A 98 4.78 21.98 -13.51
CA ILE A 98 5.59 21.43 -14.62
C ILE A 98 4.95 21.74 -15.97
N GLU A 99 3.63 21.71 -16.05
CA GLU A 99 2.88 22.03 -17.27
C GLU A 99 2.99 23.53 -17.62
N GLU A 100 2.88 24.44 -16.64
CA GLU A 100 3.13 25.87 -16.85
C GLU A 100 4.58 26.15 -17.30
N ARG A 101 5.57 25.43 -16.74
CA ARG A 101 6.99 25.62 -17.08
C ARG A 101 7.38 25.05 -18.47
N ASN A 102 6.62 24.10 -19.01
CA ASN A 102 6.82 23.58 -20.37
C ASN A 102 6.12 24.42 -21.45
N LEU A 103 5.21 25.31 -21.06
CA LEU A 103 4.50 26.24 -21.96
C LEU A 103 5.24 27.58 -22.16
N GLN A 104 6.33 27.80 -21.41
CA GLN A 104 7.23 28.97 -21.53
C GLN A 104 8.53 28.59 -22.23
#